data_AF-A0A5C5TQS8-F1
#
_entry.id   AF-A0A5C5TQS8-F1
#
_cell.length_a   1.000
_cell.length_b   1.000
_cell.length_c   1.000
_cell.angle_alpha   90.00
_cell.angle_beta   90.00
_cell.angle_gamma   90.00
#
_symmetry.space_group_name_H-M   'P 1'
#
loop_
_entity.id
_entity.type
_entity.pdbx_description
1 polymer ?
#
loop_
_entity_poly.entity_id
_entity_poly.type
_entity_poly.pdbx_seq_one_letter_code
_entity_poly.pdbx_strand_id
1 'polypeptide(L)'
;MTLYDLKPRFQALLRPLAGGLVRAGITANQVTLVAALGSIVVGVIVVLCAPARWPFLLLPIWLFLRMALNALDGMLAREFGQKSALGAYLNEICDVVSDAALYLPFAVIAPFTLPMAGLVVFLAALSEFAGVLGVMVGASRRYDGPMGKSDRALVFGALGLWIGIGGALPSWLAWLLPLVAALIALNIVNRVRRGLAETTS
;
A
#
# COMPACT_ATOMS: atom_id res chain seq x y z
N MET A 1 -2.16 -12.13 22.28
CA MET A 1 -2.85 -11.75 21.03
C MET A 1 -1.87 -11.90 19.90
N THR A 2 -2.13 -12.81 18.96
CA THR A 2 -1.25 -12.97 17.80
C THR A 2 -1.76 -12.09 16.66
N LEU A 3 -0.89 -11.76 15.71
CA LEU A 3 -1.23 -10.95 14.52
C LEU A 3 -2.42 -11.55 13.71
N TYR A 4 -2.63 -12.87 13.84
CA TYR A 4 -3.74 -13.60 13.24
C TYR A 4 -5.12 -13.24 13.81
N ASP A 5 -5.20 -12.80 15.08
CA ASP A 5 -6.46 -12.37 15.71
C ASP A 5 -6.84 -10.93 15.37
N LEU A 6 -5.86 -10.13 14.93
CA LEU A 6 -6.06 -8.71 14.65
C LEU A 6 -6.87 -8.50 13.36
N LYS A 7 -6.61 -9.33 12.35
CA LYS A 7 -7.25 -9.23 11.03
C LYS A 7 -8.76 -9.51 11.08
N PRO A 8 -9.26 -10.59 11.71
CA PRO A 8 -10.70 -10.84 11.83
C PRO A 8 -11.42 -9.77 12.67
N ARG A 9 -10.79 -9.27 13.73
CA ARG A 9 -11.38 -8.22 14.59
C ARG A 9 -11.48 -6.89 13.87
N PHE A 10 -10.43 -6.48 13.18
CA PHE A 10 -10.48 -5.28 12.34
C PHE A 10 -11.57 -5.40 11.26
N GLN A 11 -11.69 -6.59 10.66
CA GLN A 11 -12.74 -6.84 9.69
C GLN A 11 -14.15 -6.80 10.30
N ALA A 12 -14.34 -7.35 11.50
CA ALA A 12 -15.60 -7.31 12.22
C ALA A 12 -16.03 -5.87 12.54
N LEU A 13 -15.09 -4.97 12.86
CA LEU A 13 -15.37 -3.55 13.08
C LEU A 13 -15.83 -2.82 11.80
N LEU A 14 -15.33 -3.24 10.63
CA LEU A 14 -15.67 -2.63 9.34
C LEU A 14 -16.94 -3.21 8.71
N ARG A 15 -17.37 -4.41 9.11
CA ARG A 15 -18.54 -5.09 8.52
C ARG A 15 -19.85 -4.28 8.60
N PRO A 16 -20.18 -3.56 9.69
CA PRO A 16 -21.35 -2.69 9.73
C PRO A 16 -21.27 -1.55 8.70
N LEU A 17 -20.07 -0.98 8.51
CA LEU A 17 -19.83 0.05 7.50
C LEU A 17 -19.99 -0.53 6.09
N ALA A 18 -19.44 -1.71 5.82
CA ALA A 18 -19.64 -2.40 4.54
C ALA A 18 -21.13 -2.61 4.23
N GLY A 19 -21.92 -3.08 5.20
CA GLY A 19 -23.37 -3.21 5.03
C GLY A 19 -24.07 -1.86 4.79
N GLY A 20 -23.59 -0.78 5.42
CA GLY A 20 -24.06 0.59 5.16
C GLY A 20 -23.77 1.04 3.72
N LEU A 21 -22.56 0.81 3.22
CA LEU A 21 -22.14 1.13 1.85
C LEU A 21 -23.00 0.40 0.81
N VAL A 22 -23.28 -0.90 1.02
CA VAL A 22 -24.16 -1.68 0.13
C VAL A 22 -25.57 -1.11 0.09
N ARG A 23 -26.14 -0.76 1.25
CA ARG A 23 -27.47 -0.13 1.30
C ARG A 23 -27.51 1.22 0.59
N ALA A 24 -26.38 1.93 0.56
CA ALA A 24 -26.23 3.19 -0.17
C ALA A 24 -25.94 2.99 -1.67
N GLY A 25 -25.90 1.75 -2.17
CA GLY A 25 -25.60 1.44 -3.58
C GLY A 25 -24.13 1.63 -3.95
N ILE A 26 -23.23 1.75 -2.97
CA ILE A 26 -21.80 1.93 -3.20
C ILE A 26 -21.16 0.59 -3.55
N THR A 27 -20.35 0.60 -4.60
CA THR A 27 -19.65 -0.56 -5.15
C THR A 27 -18.22 -0.67 -4.64
N ALA A 28 -17.65 -1.88 -4.62
CA ALA A 28 -16.26 -2.14 -4.31
C ALA A 28 -15.32 -1.32 -5.19
N ASN A 29 -15.61 -1.24 -6.50
CA ASN A 29 -14.83 -0.47 -7.46
C ASN A 29 -14.81 1.03 -7.11
N GLN A 30 -15.93 1.60 -6.67
CA GLN A 30 -15.97 3.00 -6.22
C GLN A 30 -15.10 3.21 -4.98
N VAL A 31 -15.11 2.28 -4.02
CA VAL A 31 -14.24 2.35 -2.84
C VAL A 31 -12.77 2.30 -3.23
N THR A 32 -12.38 1.39 -4.13
CA THR A 32 -11.00 1.29 -4.66
C THR A 32 -10.58 2.58 -5.36
N LEU A 33 -11.44 3.16 -6.21
CA LEU A 33 -11.14 4.41 -6.92
C LEU A 33 -11.02 5.62 -5.98
N VAL A 34 -11.87 5.71 -4.95
CA VAL A 34 -11.78 6.76 -3.92
C VAL A 34 -10.47 6.64 -3.15
N ALA A 35 -10.05 5.41 -2.80
CA ALA A 35 -8.78 5.18 -2.13
C ALA A 35 -7.58 5.61 -3.00
N ALA A 36 -7.62 5.36 -4.31
CA ALA A 36 -6.59 5.83 -5.23
C ALA A 36 -6.59 7.35 -5.38
N LEU A 37 -7.76 7.96 -5.63
CA LEU A 37 -7.86 9.40 -5.81
C LEU A 37 -7.41 10.15 -4.57
N GLY A 38 -7.83 9.74 -3.38
CA GLY A 38 -7.38 10.38 -2.15
C GLY A 38 -5.88 10.19 -1.90
N SER A 39 -5.28 9.07 -2.34
CA SER A 39 -3.83 8.88 -2.28
C SER A 39 -3.09 9.88 -3.17
N ILE A 40 -3.60 10.15 -4.37
CA ILE A 40 -3.08 11.19 -5.27
C ILE A 40 -3.22 12.56 -4.63
N VAL A 41 -4.39 12.91 -4.11
CA VAL A 41 -4.64 14.21 -3.46
C VAL A 41 -3.68 14.44 -2.29
N VAL A 42 -3.51 13.44 -1.42
CA VAL A 42 -2.57 13.53 -0.29
C VAL A 42 -1.14 13.73 -0.79
N GLY A 43 -0.69 12.93 -1.77
CA GLY A 43 0.65 13.08 -2.35
C GLY A 43 0.90 14.46 -2.94
N VAL A 44 -0.08 14.98 -3.69
CA VAL A 44 -0.03 16.32 -4.29
C VAL A 44 0.04 17.41 -3.21
N ILE A 45 -0.78 17.33 -2.16
CA ILE A 45 -0.75 18.30 -1.06
C ILE A 45 0.63 18.32 -0.40
N VAL A 46 1.22 17.15 -0.13
CA VAL A 46 2.56 17.06 0.50
C VAL A 46 3.62 17.75 -0.37
N VAL A 47 3.58 17.56 -1.69
CA VAL A 47 4.54 18.18 -2.61
C VAL A 47 4.30 19.68 -2.75
N LEU A 48 3.06 20.12 -2.94
CA LEU A 48 2.72 21.54 -3.16
C LEU A 48 2.99 22.40 -1.93
N CYS A 49 2.92 21.84 -0.74
CA CYS A 49 3.20 22.56 0.50
C CYS A 49 4.69 22.51 0.89
N ALA A 50 5.57 21.90 0.11
CA ALA A 50 7.00 21.93 0.37
C ALA A 50 7.54 23.39 0.35
N PRO A 51 8.45 23.78 1.28
CA PRO A 51 9.21 22.93 2.20
C PRO A 51 8.53 22.70 3.57
N ALA A 52 7.26 23.07 3.74
CA ALA A 52 6.56 22.84 5.00
C ALA A 52 6.49 21.35 5.30
N ARG A 53 6.74 20.99 6.56
CA ARG A 53 6.86 19.58 6.98
C ARG A 53 5.57 19.00 7.53
N TRP A 54 4.72 19.83 8.13
CA TRP A 54 3.43 19.42 8.70
C TRP A 54 2.50 18.64 7.73
N PRO A 55 2.49 18.86 6.40
CA PRO A 55 1.63 18.08 5.49
C PRO A 55 1.95 16.59 5.49
N PHE A 56 3.16 16.18 5.87
CA PHE A 56 3.51 14.77 6.03
C PHE A 56 2.68 14.05 7.11
N LEU A 57 2.00 14.78 8.02
CA LEU A 57 1.04 14.21 8.98
C LEU A 57 -0.20 13.60 8.28
N LEU A 58 -0.49 13.98 7.03
CA LEU A 58 -1.55 13.36 6.25
C LEU A 58 -1.23 11.89 5.92
N LEU A 59 0.05 11.53 5.79
CA LEU A 59 0.47 10.18 5.40
C LEU A 59 0.07 9.09 6.42
N PRO A 60 0.39 9.17 7.72
CA PRO A 60 -0.05 8.14 8.67
C PRO A 60 -1.58 8.01 8.72
N ILE A 61 -2.31 9.13 8.65
CA ILE A 61 -3.78 9.13 8.68
C ILE A 61 -4.32 8.47 7.42
N TRP A 62 -3.85 8.89 6.25
CA TRP A 62 -4.34 8.39 4.97
C TRP A 62 -3.92 6.96 4.68
N LEU A 63 -2.69 6.55 5.02
CA LEU A 63 -2.25 5.16 4.86
C LEU A 63 -3.07 4.21 5.75
N PHE A 64 -3.41 4.63 6.96
CA PHE A 64 -4.34 3.88 7.82
C PHE A 64 -5.75 3.80 7.20
N LEU A 65 -6.30 4.93 6.76
CA LEU A 65 -7.61 4.97 6.12
C LEU A 65 -7.66 4.14 4.84
N ARG A 66 -6.64 4.24 3.98
CA ARG A 66 -6.49 3.44 2.76
C ARG A 66 -6.48 1.95 3.09
N MET A 67 -5.79 1.52 4.15
CA MET A 67 -5.83 0.12 4.59
C MET A 67 -7.26 -0.31 4.99
N ALA A 68 -8.04 0.57 5.63
CA ALA A 68 -9.44 0.31 5.92
C ALA A 68 -10.31 0.24 4.64
N LEU A 69 -10.12 1.17 3.70
CA LEU A 69 -10.84 1.19 2.41
C LEU A 69 -10.55 -0.07 1.57
N ASN A 70 -9.28 -0.50 1.51
CA ASN A 70 -8.87 -1.74 0.84
C ASN A 70 -9.33 -3.02 1.57
N ALA A 71 -9.75 -2.90 2.85
CA ALA A 71 -10.40 -4.00 3.54
C ALA A 71 -11.90 -4.02 3.24
N LEU A 72 -12.52 -2.84 3.14
CA LEU A 72 -13.93 -2.65 2.78
C LEU A 72 -14.22 -3.11 1.36
N ASP A 73 -13.44 -2.70 0.35
CA ASP A 73 -13.66 -3.15 -1.03
C ASP A 73 -13.57 -4.67 -1.17
N GLY A 74 -12.62 -5.31 -0.48
CA GLY A 74 -12.46 -6.75 -0.42
C GLY A 74 -13.63 -7.45 0.28
N MET A 75 -14.23 -6.84 1.31
CA MET A 75 -15.46 -7.34 1.92
C MET A 75 -16.64 -7.20 0.99
N LEU A 76 -16.82 -6.04 0.36
CA LEU A 76 -17.89 -5.81 -0.61
C LEU A 76 -17.83 -6.84 -1.74
N ALA A 77 -16.63 -7.11 -2.25
CA ALA A 77 -16.41 -8.10 -3.29
C ALA A 77 -16.73 -9.54 -2.83
N ARG A 78 -16.26 -9.96 -1.64
CA ARG A 78 -16.36 -11.37 -1.18
C ARG A 78 -17.65 -11.70 -0.45
N GLU A 79 -18.16 -10.78 0.38
CA GLU A 79 -19.29 -11.01 1.28
C GLU A 79 -20.61 -10.50 0.72
N PHE A 80 -20.58 -9.49 -0.16
CA PHE A 80 -21.78 -8.84 -0.71
C PHE A 80 -21.94 -9.06 -2.23
N GLY A 81 -21.26 -10.07 -2.79
CA GLY A 81 -21.46 -10.49 -4.18
C GLY A 81 -20.95 -9.50 -5.24
N GLN A 82 -20.10 -8.53 -4.89
CA GLN A 82 -19.61 -7.52 -5.83
C GLN A 82 -18.28 -7.90 -6.52
N LYS A 83 -17.89 -9.17 -6.50
CA LYS A 83 -16.67 -9.65 -7.18
C LYS A 83 -16.81 -9.46 -8.69
N SER A 84 -15.84 -8.81 -9.31
CA SER A 84 -15.83 -8.58 -10.77
C SER A 84 -14.41 -8.67 -11.34
N ALA A 85 -14.30 -8.98 -12.64
CA ALA A 85 -13.02 -8.96 -13.34
C ALA A 85 -12.40 -7.55 -13.32
N LEU A 86 -13.20 -6.53 -13.62
CA LEU A 86 -12.78 -5.12 -13.54
C LEU A 86 -12.24 -4.77 -12.14
N GLY A 87 -12.91 -5.21 -11.07
CA GLY A 87 -12.47 -4.96 -9.71
C GLY A 87 -11.09 -5.55 -9.40
N ALA A 88 -10.76 -6.72 -9.97
CA ALA A 88 -9.43 -7.31 -9.81
C ALA A 88 -8.33 -6.45 -10.48
N TYR A 89 -8.59 -5.94 -11.69
CA TYR A 89 -7.68 -5.01 -12.37
C TYR A 89 -7.54 -3.69 -11.61
N LEU A 90 -8.68 -3.09 -11.21
CA LEU A 90 -8.68 -1.83 -10.48
C LEU A 90 -7.90 -1.95 -9.18
N ASN A 91 -8.08 -3.02 -8.41
CA ASN A 91 -7.37 -3.20 -7.13
C ASN A 91 -5.85 -3.20 -7.32
N GLU A 92 -5.32 -3.98 -8.27
CA GLU A 92 -3.86 -4.05 -8.50
C GLU A 92 -3.30 -2.73 -9.07
N ILE A 93 -3.99 -2.10 -10.04
CA ILE A 93 -3.52 -0.86 -10.67
C ILE A 93 -3.59 0.32 -9.67
N CYS A 94 -4.72 0.47 -8.97
CA CYS A 94 -4.93 1.53 -7.99
C CYS A 94 -3.92 1.44 -6.84
N ASP A 95 -3.50 0.23 -6.48
CA ASP A 95 -2.48 0.05 -5.46
C ASP A 95 -1.12 0.58 -5.86
N VAL A 96 -0.68 0.32 -7.09
CA VAL A 96 0.58 0.85 -7.63
C VAL A 96 0.51 2.37 -7.72
N VAL A 97 -0.59 2.92 -8.24
CA VAL A 97 -0.79 4.38 -8.33
C VAL A 97 -0.78 5.03 -6.95
N SER A 98 -1.45 4.42 -5.98
CA SER A 98 -1.49 4.94 -4.60
C SER A 98 -0.12 4.89 -3.93
N ASP A 99 0.61 3.78 -4.05
CA ASP A 99 1.96 3.65 -3.51
C ASP A 99 2.90 4.71 -4.14
N ALA A 100 2.83 4.92 -5.45
CA ALA A 100 3.61 5.97 -6.13
C ALA A 100 3.27 7.37 -5.60
N ALA A 101 1.99 7.71 -5.52
CA ALA A 101 1.52 9.01 -5.06
C ALA A 101 1.94 9.30 -3.61
N LEU A 102 1.98 8.28 -2.75
CA LEU A 102 2.29 8.46 -1.33
C LEU A 102 3.79 8.36 -1.02
N TYR A 103 4.60 7.72 -1.88
CA TYR A 103 6.04 7.54 -1.62
C TYR A 103 6.93 8.53 -2.38
N LEU A 104 6.55 8.98 -3.58
CA LEU A 104 7.30 10.01 -4.31
C LEU A 104 7.47 11.34 -3.56
N PRO A 105 6.51 11.83 -2.76
CA PRO A 105 6.67 13.07 -2.01
C PRO A 105 7.87 13.09 -1.06
N PHE A 106 8.40 11.94 -0.64
CA PHE A 106 9.62 11.91 0.16
C PHE A 106 10.85 12.40 -0.64
N ALA A 107 10.81 12.42 -1.97
CA ALA A 107 11.88 12.95 -2.80
C ALA A 107 12.13 14.46 -2.61
N VAL A 108 11.14 15.21 -2.10
CA VAL A 108 11.26 16.67 -1.91
C VAL A 108 11.79 17.06 -0.53
N ILE A 109 12.21 16.10 0.29
CA ILE A 109 12.77 16.36 1.62
C ILE A 109 14.10 15.63 1.84
N ALA A 110 15.14 16.39 2.19
CA ALA A 110 16.44 15.83 2.54
C ALA A 110 16.33 14.97 3.82
N PRO A 111 17.06 13.85 3.92
CA PRO A 111 18.14 13.41 3.05
C PRO A 111 17.71 12.48 1.90
N PHE A 112 16.41 12.38 1.60
CA PHE A 112 15.91 11.50 0.54
C PHE A 112 16.05 12.15 -0.84
N THR A 113 16.10 11.31 -1.87
CA THR A 113 16.34 11.75 -3.25
C THR A 113 15.32 11.14 -4.20
N LEU A 114 15.05 11.84 -5.32
CA LEU A 114 14.14 11.37 -6.36
C LEU A 114 14.54 10.00 -6.94
N PRO A 115 15.81 9.72 -7.27
CA PRO A 115 16.20 8.40 -7.76
C PRO A 115 15.87 7.28 -6.78
N MET A 116 16.06 7.52 -5.48
CA MET A 116 15.83 6.49 -4.46
C MET A 116 14.34 6.29 -4.17
N ALA A 117 13.55 7.36 -4.09
CA ALA A 117 12.09 7.26 -3.98
C ALA A 117 11.48 6.57 -5.22
N GLY A 118 11.95 6.94 -6.42
CA GLY A 118 11.56 6.30 -7.67
C GLY A 118 11.91 4.80 -7.72
N LEU A 119 13.09 4.43 -7.22
CA LEU A 119 13.50 3.02 -7.11
C LEU A 119 12.56 2.23 -6.18
N VAL A 120 12.20 2.78 -5.02
CA VAL A 120 11.25 2.13 -4.10
C VAL A 120 9.88 1.94 -4.76
N VAL A 121 9.37 2.94 -5.47
CA VAL A 121 8.09 2.84 -6.19
C VAL A 121 8.15 1.78 -7.29
N PHE A 122 9.22 1.79 -8.10
CA PHE A 122 9.42 0.80 -9.15
C PHE A 122 9.49 -0.62 -8.59
N LEU A 123 10.29 -0.85 -7.55
CA LEU A 123 10.42 -2.16 -6.92
C LEU A 123 9.11 -2.60 -6.23
N ALA A 124 8.36 -1.68 -5.63
CA ALA A 124 7.05 -1.98 -5.05
C ALA A 124 6.08 -2.47 -6.13
N ALA A 125 6.01 -1.77 -7.26
CA ALA A 125 5.19 -2.17 -8.41
C ALA A 125 5.64 -3.54 -8.97
N LEU A 126 6.95 -3.74 -9.14
CA LEU A 126 7.52 -5.00 -9.61
C LEU A 126 7.25 -6.17 -8.63
N SER A 127 7.26 -5.91 -7.33
CA SER A 127 6.90 -6.88 -6.30
C SER A 127 5.44 -7.30 -6.40
N GLU A 128 4.52 -6.37 -6.59
CA GLU A 128 3.10 -6.71 -6.81
C GLU A 128 2.90 -7.46 -8.12
N PHE A 129 3.54 -7.03 -9.21
CA PHE A 129 3.52 -7.72 -10.48
C PHE A 129 4.03 -9.17 -10.38
N ALA A 130 5.18 -9.40 -9.73
CA ALA A 130 5.71 -10.74 -9.50
C ALA A 130 4.74 -11.63 -8.71
N GLY A 131 3.96 -11.04 -7.79
CA GLY A 131 2.93 -11.77 -7.07
C GLY A 131 1.73 -12.14 -7.95
N VAL A 132 1.29 -11.22 -8.83
CA VAL A 132 0.19 -11.46 -9.80
C VAL A 132 0.58 -12.52 -10.82
N LEU A 133 1.83 -12.50 -11.30
CA LEU A 133 2.36 -13.50 -12.25
C LEU A 133 2.24 -14.94 -11.73
N GLY A 134 2.22 -15.16 -10.41
CA GLY A 134 1.95 -16.47 -9.81
C GLY A 134 0.67 -17.11 -10.38
N VAL A 135 -0.39 -16.31 -10.58
CA VAL A 135 -1.67 -16.78 -11.14
C VAL A 135 -1.53 -17.23 -12.59
N MET A 136 -0.67 -16.59 -13.38
CA MET A 136 -0.45 -16.94 -14.78
C MET A 136 0.30 -18.27 -14.96
N VAL A 137 1.09 -18.67 -13.97
CA VAL A 137 1.81 -19.95 -13.98
C VAL A 137 1.07 -21.06 -13.23
N GLY A 138 -0.17 -20.82 -12.79
CA GLY A 138 -1.01 -21.80 -12.10
C GLY A 138 -0.85 -21.84 -10.57
N ALA A 139 -0.06 -20.94 -9.98
CA ALA A 139 0.02 -20.75 -8.54
C ALA A 139 -1.06 -19.79 -8.02
N SER A 140 -1.29 -19.76 -6.71
CA SER A 140 -2.04 -18.69 -6.07
C SER A 140 -1.31 -17.33 -6.12
N ARG A 141 -2.06 -16.23 -5.93
CA ARG A 141 -1.49 -14.88 -5.82
C ARG A 141 -0.53 -14.82 -4.61
N ARG A 142 0.75 -14.55 -4.86
CA ARG A 142 1.80 -14.55 -3.83
C ARG A 142 1.92 -13.21 -3.12
N TYR A 143 2.07 -13.22 -1.79
CA TYR A 143 2.23 -11.99 -0.98
C TYR A 143 3.53 -11.98 -0.16
N ASP A 144 4.41 -12.95 -0.41
CA ASP A 144 5.57 -13.24 0.45
C ASP A 144 6.62 -12.14 0.49
N GLY A 145 7.32 -12.06 1.63
CA GLY A 145 8.50 -11.22 1.83
C GLY A 145 8.40 -10.27 3.03
N PRO A 146 9.53 -9.67 3.45
CA PRO A 146 9.62 -8.85 4.66
C PRO A 146 9.12 -7.41 4.52
N MET A 147 8.84 -6.93 3.29
CA MET A 147 8.43 -5.54 3.04
C MET A 147 7.16 -5.48 2.19
N GLY A 148 6.12 -6.19 2.64
CA GLY A 148 4.81 -6.23 1.98
C GLY A 148 4.12 -4.87 1.99
N LYS A 149 2.92 -4.80 1.40
CA LYS A 149 2.16 -3.54 1.27
C LYS A 149 1.90 -2.87 2.61
N SER A 150 1.47 -3.63 3.62
CA SER A 150 1.21 -3.09 4.97
C SER A 150 2.50 -2.65 5.68
N ASP A 151 3.62 -3.34 5.45
CA ASP A 151 4.93 -2.96 6.02
C ASP A 151 5.41 -1.64 5.42
N ARG A 152 5.27 -1.46 4.10
CA ARG A 152 5.56 -0.19 3.42
C ARG A 152 4.67 0.93 3.97
N ALA A 153 3.38 0.69 4.11
CA ALA A 153 2.45 1.66 4.68
C ALA A 153 2.85 2.07 6.12
N LEU A 154 3.31 1.12 6.94
CA LEU A 154 3.81 1.41 8.27
C LEU A 154 5.09 2.26 8.24
N VAL A 155 6.07 1.90 7.42
CA VAL A 155 7.35 2.63 7.30
C VAL A 155 7.10 4.07 6.84
N PHE A 156 6.35 4.26 5.76
CA PHE A 156 6.09 5.59 5.20
C PHE A 156 5.12 6.40 6.07
N GLY A 157 4.17 5.75 6.75
CA GLY A 157 3.31 6.41 7.73
C GLY A 157 4.07 6.90 8.95
N ALA A 158 4.94 6.06 9.52
CA ALA A 158 5.79 6.42 10.66
C ALA A 158 6.80 7.52 10.30
N LEU A 159 7.40 7.42 9.11
CA LEU A 159 8.31 8.45 8.61
C LEU A 159 7.57 9.77 8.36
N GLY A 160 6.35 9.72 7.81
CA GLY A 160 5.50 10.88 7.63
C GLY A 160 5.12 11.55 8.95
N LEU A 161 4.76 10.76 9.97
CA LEU A 161 4.51 11.25 11.33
C LEU A 161 5.76 11.96 11.88
N TRP A 162 6.92 11.30 11.85
CA TRP A 162 8.18 11.83 12.35
C TRP A 162 8.55 13.16 11.67
N ILE A 163 8.42 13.22 10.34
CA ILE A 163 8.68 14.44 9.58
C ILE A 163 7.70 15.55 9.97
N GLY A 164 6.41 15.19 10.04
CA GLY A 164 5.29 16.10 10.25
C GLY A 164 5.30 16.81 11.61
N ILE A 165 5.73 16.12 12.66
CA ILE A 165 5.91 16.71 14.00
C ILE A 165 7.22 17.50 14.14
N GLY A 166 8.01 17.63 13.07
CA GLY A 166 9.27 18.40 13.07
C GLY A 166 10.50 17.60 13.52
N GLY A 167 10.46 16.27 13.50
CA GLY A 167 11.58 15.42 13.91
C GLY A 167 12.86 15.67 13.09
N ALA A 168 14.03 15.59 13.72
CA ALA A 168 15.29 15.76 13.01
C ALA A 168 15.48 14.71 11.90
N LEU A 169 16.06 15.10 10.77
CA LEU A 169 16.39 14.19 9.67
C LEU A 169 17.90 14.11 9.52
N PRO A 170 18.57 13.32 10.40
CA PRO A 170 20.01 13.16 10.33
C PRO A 170 20.42 12.46 9.03
N SER A 171 21.64 12.70 8.57
CA SER A 171 22.14 12.18 7.28
C SER A 171 22.11 10.66 7.16
N TRP A 172 22.28 9.92 8.27
CA TRP A 172 22.19 8.45 8.27
C TRP A 172 20.81 7.93 7.86
N LEU A 173 19.75 8.74 7.98
CA LEU A 173 18.41 8.37 7.56
C LEU A 173 18.32 8.17 6.04
N ALA A 174 19.28 8.68 5.26
CA ALA A 174 19.41 8.40 3.83
C ALA A 174 19.45 6.90 3.51
N TRP A 175 19.90 6.06 4.44
CA TRP A 175 19.98 4.60 4.28
C TRP A 175 18.63 3.88 4.42
N LEU A 176 17.58 4.57 4.90
CA LEU A 176 16.26 3.97 5.08
C LEU A 176 15.64 3.50 3.75
N LEU A 177 15.61 4.34 2.73
CA LEU A 177 15.01 3.98 1.44
C LEU A 177 15.82 2.91 0.69
N PRO A 178 17.17 2.92 0.68
CA PRO A 178 17.98 1.78 0.23
C PRO A 178 17.64 0.47 0.94
N LEU A 179 17.47 0.50 2.27
CA LEU A 179 17.08 -0.68 3.03
C LEU A 179 15.68 -1.17 2.64
N VAL A 180 14.71 -0.26 2.51
CA VAL A 180 13.34 -0.59 2.05
C VAL A 180 13.40 -1.20 0.64
N ALA A 181 14.15 -0.61 -0.28
CA ALA A 181 14.34 -1.13 -1.64
C ALA A 181 14.93 -2.56 -1.63
N ALA A 182 15.97 -2.80 -0.84
CA ALA A 182 16.57 -4.13 -0.69
C ALA A 182 15.57 -5.17 -0.15
N LEU A 183 14.77 -4.81 0.86
CA LEU A 183 13.75 -5.69 1.41
C LEU A 183 12.61 -5.98 0.41
N ILE A 184 12.23 -5.00 -0.43
CA ILE A 184 11.27 -5.23 -1.51
C ILE A 184 11.85 -6.16 -2.59
N ALA A 185 13.14 -6.03 -2.91
CA ALA A 185 13.80 -6.97 -3.82
C ALA A 185 13.74 -8.41 -3.28
N LEU A 186 13.90 -8.60 -1.96
CA LEU A 186 13.69 -9.91 -1.33
C LEU A 186 12.25 -10.40 -1.47
N ASN A 187 11.24 -9.52 -1.40
CA ASN A 187 9.85 -9.94 -1.70
C ASN A 187 9.74 -10.53 -3.11
N ILE A 188 10.33 -9.88 -4.11
CA ILE A 188 10.26 -10.34 -5.52
C ILE A 188 10.81 -11.76 -5.61
N VAL A 189 12.02 -11.98 -5.07
CA VAL A 189 12.65 -13.31 -5.06
C VAL A 189 11.79 -14.34 -4.34
N ASN A 190 11.25 -14.00 -3.16
CA ASN A 190 10.43 -14.90 -2.36
C ASN A 190 9.10 -15.26 -3.05
N ARG A 191 8.44 -14.29 -3.68
CA ARG A 191 7.18 -14.49 -4.42
C ARG A 191 7.40 -15.42 -5.61
N VAL A 192 8.47 -15.22 -6.39
CA VAL A 192 8.80 -16.10 -7.53
C VAL A 192 9.14 -17.51 -7.05
N ARG A 193 10.04 -17.65 -6.07
CA ARG A 193 10.45 -18.97 -5.55
C ARG A 193 9.28 -19.76 -5.00
N ARG A 194 8.41 -19.12 -4.23
CA ARG A 194 7.25 -19.80 -3.63
C ARG A 194 6.13 -20.06 -4.64
N GLY A 195 5.96 -19.18 -5.64
CA GLY A 195 5.06 -19.45 -6.76
C GLY A 195 5.47 -20.69 -7.54
N LEU A 196 6.76 -20.82 -7.88
CA LEU A 196 7.28 -22.01 -8.54
C LEU A 196 7.09 -23.26 -7.68
N ALA A 197 7.46 -23.21 -6.40
CA ALA A 197 7.33 -24.36 -5.49
C ALA A 197 5.89 -24.88 -5.35
N GLU A 198 4.90 -23.99 -5.44
CA GLU A 198 3.47 -24.35 -5.40
C GLU A 198 3.03 -25.12 -6.67
N THR A 199 3.60 -24.79 -7.82
CA THR A 199 3.25 -25.43 -9.12
C THR A 199 3.93 -26.78 -9.36
N THR A 200 5.05 -27.03 -8.68
CA THR A 200 5.79 -28.30 -8.79
C THR A 200 5.33 -29.37 -7.79
N SER A 201 4.37 -29.04 -6.92
CA SER A 201 3.84 -29.91 -5.86
C SER A 201 2.60 -30.70 -6.30
#